data_AF-A0A9P6FJX4-F1
#
_entry.id   AF-A0A9P6FJX4-F1
#
_cell.length_a   1.000
_cell.length_b   1.000
_cell.length_c   1.000
_cell.angle_alpha   90.00
_cell.angle_beta   90.00
_cell.angle_gamma   90.00
#
_symmetry.space_group_name_H-M   'P 1'
#
loop_
_entity.id
_entity.type
_entity.pdbx_description
1 polymer ?
#
loop_
_entity_poly.entity_id
_entity_poly.type
_entity_poly.pdbx_seq_one_letter_code
_entity_poly.pdbx_strand_id
1 'polypeptide(L)' 'ARANVGAISALRNYATAKPATSEVTSILEDRINGLSSNVDIQETGRVLSIGDGIARVYGLKNCQAEEMVEFSSGVK' A
#
# COMPACT_ATOMS: atom_id res chain seq x y z
N ALA A 1 -30.87 -29.10 9.30
CA ALA A 1 -29.75 -28.76 8.38
C ALA A 1 -29.06 -27.50 8.93
N ARG A 2 -27.86 -27.62 9.50
CA ARG A 2 -27.06 -26.49 9.98
C ARG A 2 -26.17 -26.03 8.83
N ALA A 3 -26.35 -24.79 8.38
CA ALA A 3 -25.44 -24.16 7.42
C ALA A 3 -24.12 -23.82 8.15
N ASN A 4 -23.02 -24.43 7.70
CA ASN A 4 -21.67 -24.07 8.12
C ASN A 4 -21.27 -22.75 7.47
N VAL A 5 -21.65 -21.64 8.10
CA VAL A 5 -21.20 -20.28 7.77
C VAL A 5 -19.83 -20.06 8.42
N GLY A 6 -18.80 -20.77 7.93
CA GLY A 6 -17.46 -20.73 8.54
C GLY A 6 -16.29 -20.88 7.57
N ALA A 7 -16.53 -20.96 6.26
CA ALA A 7 -15.51 -21.37 5.29
C ALA A 7 -15.31 -20.39 4.10
N ILE A 8 -15.73 -19.13 4.21
CA ILE A 8 -15.56 -18.12 3.11
C ILE A 8 -14.54 -17.02 3.50
N SER A 9 -13.89 -17.08 4.66
CA SER A 9 -12.95 -16.05 5.14
C SER A 9 -11.48 -16.23 4.71
N ALA A 10 -11.12 -17.28 3.97
CA ALA A 10 -9.72 -17.72 3.84
C ALA A 10 -9.09 -17.67 2.43
N LEU A 11 -9.52 -16.76 1.54
CA LEU A 11 -8.83 -16.48 0.27
C LEU A 11 -8.75 -14.98 -0.01
N ARG A 12 -8.14 -14.22 0.90
CA ARG A 12 -7.69 -12.86 0.57
C ARG A 12 -6.19 -12.95 0.27
N ASN A 13 -5.87 -13.35 -0.96
CA ASN A 13 -4.50 -13.40 -1.44
C ASN A 13 -4.06 -11.97 -1.79
N TYR A 14 -3.60 -11.20 -0.81
CA TYR A 14 -2.95 -9.91 -1.07
C TYR A 14 -1.66 -10.20 -1.83
N ALA A 15 -1.59 -9.78 -3.08
CA ALA A 15 -0.47 -10.02 -3.98
C ALA A 15 0.87 -9.69 -3.29
N THR A 16 1.70 -10.70 -3.06
CA THR A 16 3.07 -10.58 -2.53
C THR A 16 4.06 -10.16 -3.62
N ALA A 17 3.61 -9.40 -4.61
CA ALA A 17 4.35 -9.10 -5.83
C ALA A 17 5.56 -8.21 -5.51
N LYS A 18 6.68 -8.76 -5.01
CA LYS A 18 7.89 -8.03 -4.59
C LYS A 18 8.09 -6.71 -5.36
N PRO A 19 8.08 -5.54 -4.70
CA PRO A 19 8.20 -4.25 -5.39
C PRO A 19 9.45 -4.27 -6.28
N ALA A 20 9.35 -3.69 -7.49
CA ALA A 20 10.44 -3.70 -8.43
C ALA A 20 11.66 -3.05 -7.76
N THR A 21 12.83 -3.66 -7.93
CA THR A 21 14.07 -3.24 -7.25
C THR A 21 14.36 -1.76 -7.48
N SER A 22 14.08 -1.24 -8.68
CA SER A 22 14.30 0.17 -9.04
C SER A 22 13.56 1.17 -8.14
N GLU A 23 12.33 0.87 -7.71
CA GLU A 23 11.52 1.81 -6.94
C GLU A 23 11.90 1.82 -5.45
N VAL A 24 12.30 0.66 -4.94
CA VAL A 24 12.81 0.54 -3.57
C VAL A 24 14.17 1.24 -3.44
N THR A 25 15.00 1.19 -4.49
CA THR A 25 16.30 1.89 -4.52
C THR A 25 16.15 3.39 -4.31
N SER A 26 15.23 4.05 -5.02
CA SER A 26 15.02 5.50 -4.85
C SER A 26 14.58 5.88 -3.43
N ILE A 27 13.74 5.06 -2.78
CA ILE A 27 13.32 5.31 -1.39
C ILE A 27 14.50 5.17 -0.42
N LEU A 28 15.42 4.24 -0.67
CA LEU A 28 16.61 4.05 0.14
C LEU A 28 17.63 5.18 -0.09
N GLU A 29 17.80 5.63 -1.33
CA GLU A 29 18.63 6.79 -1.68
C GLU A 29 18.12 8.06 -0.98
N ASP A 30 16.81 8.33 -1.00
CA ASP A 30 16.19 9.47 -0.30
C ASP A 30 16.46 9.43 1.21
N ARG A 31 16.40 8.25 1.83
CA ARG A 31 16.73 8.07 3.26
C ARG A 31 18.21 8.31 3.56
N ILE A 32 19.12 7.92 2.67
CA ILE A 32 20.57 8.11 2.83
C ILE A 32 20.94 9.58 2.65
N ASN A 33 20.30 10.27 1.70
CA ASN A 33 20.52 11.68 1.43
C ASN A 33 19.98 12.61 2.53
N GLY A 34 19.30 12.08 3.55
CA GLY A 34 18.86 12.86 4.71
C GLY A 34 17.79 13.91 4.39
N LEU A 35 17.20 13.88 3.19
CA LEU A 35 15.97 14.61 2.89
C LEU A 35 14.83 13.95 3.66
N SER A 36 14.77 14.26 4.95
CA SER A 36 13.70 13.84 5.84
C SER A 36 12.45 14.64 5.51
N SER A 37 11.75 14.25 4.44
CA SER A 37 10.31 14.48 4.31
C SER A 37 9.54 13.62 5.33
N ASN A 38 9.98 13.65 6.60
CA ASN A 38 9.40 12.92 7.72
C ASN A 38 7.96 13.37 8.00
N VAL A 39 7.65 14.60 7.61
CA VAL A 39 6.44 15.33 7.97
C VAL A 39 5.17 14.78 7.33
N ASP A 40 5.25 14.05 6.20
CA ASP A 40 4.04 13.73 5.42
C ASP A 40 3.73 12.21 5.30
N ILE A 41 4.70 11.32 5.59
CA ILE A 41 4.52 9.85 5.39
C ILE A 41 3.44 9.24 6.31
N GLN A 42 2.97 9.98 7.31
CA GLN A 42 1.90 9.53 8.20
C GLN A 42 0.55 9.51 7.48
N GLU A 43 0.28 10.52 6.65
CA GLU A 43 -1.02 10.75 6.00
C GLU A 43 -0.93 10.64 4.47
N THR A 44 0.26 10.74 3.90
CA THR A 44 0.52 10.52 2.47
C THR A 44 1.43 9.32 2.24
N GLY A 45 1.36 8.78 1.03
CA GLY A 45 2.16 7.63 0.62
C GLY A 45 2.47 7.65 -0.87
N ARG A 46 3.46 6.86 -1.26
CA ARG A 46 3.92 6.70 -2.63
C ARG A 46 3.51 5.33 -3.17
N VAL A 47 2.85 5.32 -4.32
CA VAL A 47 2.49 4.06 -5.00
C VAL A 47 3.77 3.38 -5.50
N LEU A 48 3.93 2.12 -5.13
CA LEU A 48 5.00 1.23 -5.59
C LEU A 48 4.56 0.39 -6.78
N SER A 49 3.30 -0.04 -6.83
CA SER A 49 2.84 -0.88 -7.94
C SER A 49 1.33 -0.89 -8.02
N ILE A 50 0.79 -1.04 -9.23
CA ILE A 50 -0.64 -1.18 -9.49
C ILE A 50 -0.84 -2.41 -10.38
N GLY A 51 -1.78 -3.27 -10.02
CA GLY A 51 -2.17 -4.43 -10.84
C GLY A 51 -3.55 -4.94 -10.42
N ASP A 52 -4.39 -5.33 -11.37
CA ASP A 52 -5.73 -5.88 -11.14
C ASP A 52 -6.62 -5.03 -10.21
N GLY A 53 -6.50 -3.71 -10.31
CA GLY A 53 -7.23 -2.77 -9.44
C GLY A 53 -6.70 -2.68 -8.00
N ILE A 54 -5.58 -3.33 -7.70
CA ILE A 54 -4.92 -3.30 -6.38
C ILE A 54 -3.64 -2.46 -6.49
N ALA A 55 -3.56 -1.41 -5.68
CA ALA A 55 -2.34 -0.61 -5.53
C ALA A 55 -1.59 -1.02 -4.26
N ARG A 56 -0.26 -1.06 -4.34
CA ARG A 56 0.60 -1.15 -3.16
C ARG A 56 1.27 0.19 -2.93
N VAL A 57 1.15 0.69 -1.71
CA VAL A 57 1.62 2.03 -1.33
C VAL A 57 2.59 1.89 -0.17
N TYR A 58 3.68 2.68 -0.22
CA TYR A 58 4.59 2.87 0.89
C TYR A 58 4.27 4.20 1.59
N GLY A 59 4.06 4.17 2.90
CA GLY A 59 3.64 5.32 3.69
C GLY A 59 2.29 5.08 4.35
N LEU A 60 1.46 6.13 4.45
CA LEU A 60 0.10 6.06 5.01
C LEU A 60 0.06 5.36 6.37
N LYS A 61 1.02 5.67 7.25
CA LYS A 61 1.18 4.93 8.52
C LYS A 61 -0.02 5.04 9.45
N ASN A 62 -0.79 6.13 9.33
CA ASN A 62 -1.98 6.38 10.14
C ASN A 62 -3.29 5.94 9.45
N CYS A 63 -3.22 5.40 8.23
CA CYS A 63 -4.39 4.91 7.50
C CYS A 63 -4.97 3.68 8.20
N GLN A 64 -6.30 3.67 8.35
CA GLN A 64 -7.05 2.58 8.94
C GLN A 64 -7.47 1.56 7.88
N ALA A 65 -7.78 0.34 8.33
CA ALA A 65 -8.42 -0.63 7.46
C ALA A 65 -9.80 -0.10 7.03
N GLU A 66 -10.17 -0.35 5.77
CA GLU A 66 -11.44 0.10 5.18
C GLU A 66 -11.60 1.62 5.03
N GLU A 67 -10.51 2.37 5.17
CA GLU A 67 -10.48 3.80 4.89
C GLU A 67 -10.36 4.08 3.39
N MET A 68 -11.08 5.10 2.91
CA MET A 68 -11.00 5.55 1.52
C MET A 68 -9.77 6.44 1.34
N VAL A 69 -8.99 6.15 0.31
CA VAL A 69 -7.80 6.92 -0.04
C VAL A 69 -7.97 7.55 -1.42
N GLU A 70 -7.40 8.73 -1.62
CA GLU A 70 -7.45 9.43 -2.90
C GLU A 70 -6.08 9.37 -3.57
N PHE A 71 -6.02 8.89 -4.81
CA PHE A 71 -4.79 8.93 -5.59
C PHE A 71 -4.61 10.31 -6.23
N SER A 72 -3.37 10.77 -6.33
CA SER A 72 -3.05 12.03 -7.03
C SER A 72 -3.45 12.04 -8.52
N SER A 73 -3.72 10.87 -9.09
CA SER A 73 -4.28 10.71 -10.43
C SER A 73 -5.78 11.02 -10.51
N GLY A 74 -6.45 11.30 -9.38
CA GLY A 74 -7.90 11.55 -9.30
C GLY A 74 -8.76 10.27 -9.26
N VAL A 75 -8.12 9.10 -9.20
CA VAL A 75 -8.79 7.80 -9.02
C VAL A 75 -9.06 7.61 -7.51
N LYS A 76 -10.25 7.10 -7.16
CA LYS A 76 -10.70 6.81 -5.79
C LYS A 76 -10.99 5.33 -5.64
#